data_AF-A0A645JGJ8-F1
#
_entry.id   AF-A0A645JGJ8-F1
#
_cell.length_a   1.000
_cell.length_b   1.000
_cell.length_c   1.000
_cell.angle_alpha   90.00
_cell.angle_beta   90.00
_cell.angle_gamma   90.00
#
_symmetry.space_group_name_H-M   'P 1'
#
loop_
_entity.id
_entity.type
_entity.pdbx_description
1 polymer ?
#
loop_
_entity_poly.entity_id
_entity_poly.type
_entity_poly.pdbx_seq_one_letter_code
_entity_poly.pdbx_strand_id
1 'polypeptide(L)'
;MTDHYNPLNKTINLSEPVYGSYSVAAAAVAAHETGHAIQHATEYAPLKMRSALVPIVSSTSKWVMWVILLGIIMVQTFPMLLWFGIAMFALSTLFSFITLPVEKDATNRALRWLSSAGITDSSNHNQAVDALRWAGYTYVVAAVGSLATLLYYIMIAMNRR
;
A
#
# COMPACT_ATOMS: atom_id res chain seq x y z
N MET A 1 2.60 -11.25 1.65
CA MET A 1 2.73 -11.11 3.12
C MET A 1 1.71 -12.04 3.73
N THR A 2 2.17 -12.89 4.64
CA THR A 2 1.35 -13.89 5.34
C THR A 2 0.50 -13.25 6.42
N ASP A 3 1.06 -12.25 7.10
CA ASP A 3 0.42 -11.46 8.14
C ASP A 3 -0.46 -10.38 7.51
N HIS A 4 -1.76 -10.41 7.82
CA HIS A 4 -2.71 -9.40 7.35
C HIS A 4 -4.06 -9.49 8.09
N TYR A 5 -4.73 -8.34 8.22
CA TYR A 5 -6.16 -8.27 8.49
C TYR A 5 -6.97 -8.58 7.22
N ASN A 6 -7.90 -9.52 7.31
CA ASN A 6 -8.82 -9.86 6.24
C ASN A 6 -10.20 -9.22 6.51
N PRO A 7 -10.64 -8.25 5.66
CA PRO A 7 -11.90 -7.55 5.88
C PRO A 7 -13.15 -8.39 5.53
N LEU A 8 -13.01 -9.47 4.76
CA LEU A 8 -14.15 -10.30 4.32
C LEU A 8 -14.69 -11.17 5.45
N ASN A 9 -13.78 -11.86 6.15
CA ASN A 9 -14.11 -12.72 7.28
C ASN A 9 -13.80 -12.05 8.64
N LYS A 10 -13.26 -10.82 8.63
CA LYS A 10 -12.89 -10.02 9.80
C LYS A 10 -11.87 -10.70 10.71
N THR A 11 -10.93 -11.47 10.14
CA THR A 11 -9.87 -12.15 10.90
C THR A 11 -8.55 -11.40 10.81
N ILE A 12 -7.75 -11.48 11.88
CA ILE A 12 -6.33 -11.15 11.83
C ILE A 12 -5.59 -12.46 11.60
N ASN A 13 -4.91 -12.58 10.48
CA ASN A 13 -4.12 -13.76 10.13
C ASN A 13 -2.66 -13.44 10.43
N LEU A 14 -2.02 -14.24 11.27
CA LEU A 14 -0.61 -14.10 11.62
C LEU A 14 0.14 -15.35 11.16
N SER A 15 1.35 -15.15 10.67
CA SER A 15 2.30 -16.20 10.33
C SER A 15 2.78 -16.90 11.60
N GLU A 16 3.16 -18.16 11.47
CA GLU A 16 3.65 -18.97 12.59
C GLU A 16 4.85 -18.32 13.34
N PRO A 17 5.82 -17.67 12.68
CA PRO A 17 6.90 -16.94 13.37
C PRO A 17 6.43 -15.72 14.16
N VAL A 18 5.33 -15.08 13.77
CA VAL A 18 4.75 -13.93 14.50
C VAL A 18 3.87 -14.43 15.64
N TYR A 19 3.01 -15.41 15.37
CA TYR A 19 2.11 -15.99 16.36
C TYR A 19 2.85 -16.71 17.50
N GLY A 20 3.90 -17.47 17.18
CA GLY A 20 4.66 -18.27 18.15
C GLY A 20 5.81 -17.55 18.84
N SER A 21 6.03 -16.26 18.59
CA SER A 21 7.18 -15.51 19.10
C SER A 21 6.81 -14.50 20.18
N TYR A 22 7.63 -14.43 21.24
CA TYR A 22 7.54 -13.42 22.29
C TYR A 22 8.49 -12.26 22.05
N SER A 23 8.44 -11.66 20.86
CA SER A 23 9.31 -10.55 20.45
C SER A 23 8.54 -9.26 20.24
N VAL A 24 9.22 -8.12 20.42
CA VAL A 24 8.63 -6.79 20.18
C VAL A 24 8.21 -6.63 18.71
N ALA A 25 8.96 -7.24 17.77
CA ALA A 25 8.60 -7.26 16.36
C ALA A 25 7.30 -8.03 16.09
N ALA A 26 7.11 -9.19 16.72
CA ALA A 26 5.87 -9.96 16.60
C ALA A 26 4.66 -9.18 17.17
N ALA A 27 4.82 -8.58 18.36
CA ALA A 27 3.81 -7.72 18.95
C ALA A 27 3.49 -6.51 18.07
N ALA A 28 4.49 -5.93 17.41
CA ALA A 28 4.34 -4.81 16.50
C ALA A 28 3.52 -5.16 15.25
N VAL A 29 3.79 -6.30 14.62
CA VAL A 29 3.02 -6.79 13.48
C VAL A 29 1.57 -7.06 13.89
N ALA A 30 1.35 -7.79 14.98
CA ALA A 30 0.00 -8.05 15.49
C ALA A 30 -0.77 -6.76 15.82
N ALA A 31 -0.10 -5.78 16.41
CA ALA A 31 -0.70 -4.47 16.70
C ALA A 31 -0.99 -3.66 15.43
N HIS A 32 -0.16 -3.75 14.38
CA HIS A 32 -0.40 -3.12 13.08
C HIS A 32 -1.66 -3.70 12.40
N GLU A 33 -1.79 -5.03 12.38
CA GLU A 33 -2.98 -5.68 11.82
C GLU A 33 -4.24 -5.40 12.63
N THR A 34 -4.09 -5.28 13.96
CA THR A 34 -5.17 -4.80 14.83
C THR A 34 -5.55 -3.35 14.49
N GLY A 35 -4.58 -2.52 14.11
CA GLY A 35 -4.80 -1.17 13.58
C GLY A 35 -5.73 -1.17 12.36
N HIS A 36 -5.53 -2.08 11.41
CA HIS A 36 -6.44 -2.25 10.26
C HIS A 36 -7.83 -2.73 10.67
N ALA A 37 -7.92 -3.65 11.64
CA ALA A 37 -9.21 -4.08 12.18
C ALA A 37 -9.98 -2.90 12.83
N ILE A 38 -9.29 -2.04 13.58
CA ILE A 38 -9.86 -0.82 14.17
C ILE A 38 -10.29 0.15 13.07
N GLN A 39 -9.45 0.40 12.06
CA GLN A 39 -9.80 1.26 10.93
C GLN A 39 -11.10 0.79 10.27
N HIS A 40 -11.24 -0.52 10.05
CA HIS A 40 -12.45 -1.10 9.50
C HIS A 40 -13.65 -0.88 10.44
N ALA A 41 -13.52 -1.17 11.73
CA ALA A 41 -14.59 -0.96 12.70
C ALA A 41 -15.02 0.51 12.84
N THR A 42 -14.08 1.45 12.68
CA THR A 42 -14.34 2.90 12.72
C THR A 42 -14.71 3.51 11.37
N GLU A 43 -14.92 2.67 10.35
CA GLU A 43 -15.33 3.12 9.01
C GLU A 43 -14.36 4.13 8.39
N TYR A 44 -13.06 3.98 8.67
CA TYR A 44 -12.01 4.91 8.26
C TYR A 44 -12.01 5.13 6.74
N ALA A 45 -12.29 6.37 6.32
CA ALA A 45 -12.58 6.68 4.92
C ALA A 45 -11.48 6.25 3.93
N PRO A 46 -10.17 6.47 4.19
CA PRO A 46 -9.12 5.98 3.30
C PRO A 46 -9.09 4.45 3.14
N LEU A 47 -9.42 3.70 4.19
CA LEU A 47 -9.51 2.24 4.11
C LEU A 47 -10.68 1.82 3.23
N LYS A 48 -11.84 2.49 3.33
CA LYS A 48 -12.99 2.24 2.44
C LYS A 48 -12.65 2.52 0.98
N MET A 49 -12.00 3.65 0.71
CA MET A 49 -11.54 4.00 -0.64
C MET A 49 -10.58 2.95 -1.19
N ARG A 50 -9.59 2.52 -0.38
CA ARG A 50 -8.68 1.43 -0.75
C ARG A 50 -9.47 0.17 -1.12
N SER A 51 -10.35 -0.30 -0.23
CA SER A 51 -11.14 -1.53 -0.47
C SER A 51 -12.00 -1.47 -1.73
N ALA A 52 -12.60 -0.32 -2.04
CA ALA A 52 -13.38 -0.14 -3.27
C ALA A 52 -12.51 -0.16 -4.54
N LEU A 53 -11.26 0.31 -4.46
CA LEU A 53 -10.34 0.37 -5.59
C LEU A 53 -9.60 -0.95 -5.84
N VAL A 54 -9.39 -1.81 -4.83
CA VAL A 54 -8.71 -3.11 -4.97
C VAL A 54 -9.19 -3.94 -6.18
N PRO A 55 -10.49 -4.19 -6.41
CA PRO A 55 -10.94 -4.99 -7.56
C PRO A 55 -10.63 -4.34 -8.91
N ILE A 56 -10.69 -3.01 -8.98
CA ILE A 56 -10.40 -2.23 -10.19
C ILE A 56 -8.91 -2.29 -10.50
N VAL A 57 -8.07 -2.02 -9.50
CA VAL A 57 -6.61 -2.00 -9.64
C VAL A 57 -6.08 -3.40 -9.93
N SER A 58 -6.55 -4.42 -9.22
CA SER A 58 -6.11 -5.82 -9.45
C SER A 58 -6.42 -6.33 -10.85
N SER A 59 -7.56 -5.92 -11.42
CA SER A 59 -7.91 -6.20 -12.82
C SER A 59 -7.01 -5.42 -13.78
N THR A 60 -6.74 -4.15 -13.47
CA THR A 60 -5.95 -3.23 -14.29
C THR A 60 -4.47 -3.60 -14.33
N SER A 61 -3.86 -3.98 -13.20
CA SER A 61 -2.43 -4.28 -13.06
C SER A 61 -1.95 -5.44 -13.95
N LYS A 62 -2.83 -6.38 -14.29
CA LYS A 62 -2.51 -7.50 -15.21
C LYS A 62 -2.29 -7.02 -16.65
N TRP A 63 -3.03 -5.99 -17.07
CA TRP A 63 -3.09 -5.53 -18.45
C TRP A 63 -2.29 -4.26 -18.70
N VAL A 64 -2.10 -3.41 -17.67
CA VAL A 64 -1.48 -2.08 -17.83
C VAL A 64 -0.12 -2.11 -18.52
N MET A 65 0.73 -3.09 -18.20
CA MET A 65 2.04 -3.26 -18.84
C MET A 65 1.90 -3.51 -20.35
N TRP A 66 1.00 -4.43 -20.74
CA TRP A 66 0.76 -4.78 -22.14
C TRP A 66 0.12 -3.63 -22.91
N VAL A 67 -0.84 -2.94 -22.29
CA VAL A 67 -1.52 -1.79 -22.90
C VAL A 67 -0.54 -0.64 -23.13
N ILE A 68 0.33 -0.33 -22.16
CA ILE A 68 1.36 0.71 -22.33
C ILE A 68 2.37 0.31 -23.40
N LEU A 69 2.85 -0.94 -23.39
CA LEU A 69 3.81 -1.42 -24.38
C LEU A 69 3.23 -1.36 -25.81
N LEU A 70 2.02 -1.87 -26.02
CA LEU A 70 1.32 -1.77 -27.30
C LEU A 70 1.03 -0.31 -27.66
N GLY A 71 0.68 0.54 -26.69
CA GLY A 71 0.48 1.96 -26.88
C GLY A 71 1.74 2.68 -27.36
N ILE A 72 2.93 2.29 -26.88
CA ILE A 72 4.21 2.84 -27.34
C ILE A 72 4.53 2.37 -28.76
N ILE A 73 4.30 1.09 -29.08
CA ILE A 73 4.56 0.51 -30.41
C ILE A 73 3.61 1.10 -31.46
N MET A 74 2.33 1.18 -31.15
CA MET A 74 1.28 1.66 -32.06
C MET A 74 1.07 3.18 -31.98
N VAL A 75 1.97 3.93 -31.35
CA VAL A 75 1.74 5.36 -31.07
C VAL A 75 1.50 6.19 -32.32
N GLN A 76 2.08 5.81 -33.47
CA GLN A 76 1.91 6.53 -34.75
C GLN A 76 0.57 6.21 -35.44
N THR A 77 0.01 5.01 -35.22
CA THR A 77 -1.21 4.54 -35.88
C THR A 77 -2.44 4.68 -34.99
N PHE A 78 -2.30 4.46 -33.68
CA PHE A 78 -3.36 4.55 -32.70
C PHE A 78 -2.87 5.17 -31.37
N PRO A 79 -2.58 6.49 -31.34
CA PRO A 79 -2.03 7.18 -30.17
C PRO A 79 -2.95 7.15 -28.94
N MET A 80 -4.26 6.96 -29.14
CA MET A 80 -5.23 6.89 -28.05
C MET A 80 -5.00 5.70 -27.11
N LEU A 81 -4.42 4.60 -27.61
CA LEU A 81 -4.10 3.42 -26.80
C LEU A 81 -3.08 3.73 -25.70
N LEU A 82 -2.08 4.57 -26.00
CA LEU A 82 -1.08 5.00 -25.01
C LEU A 82 -1.73 5.81 -23.89
N TRP A 83 -2.62 6.76 -24.24
CA TRP A 83 -3.37 7.55 -23.24
C TRP A 83 -4.28 6.69 -22.37
N PHE A 84 -4.90 5.64 -22.94
CA PHE A 84 -5.67 4.67 -22.18
C PHE A 84 -4.78 3.90 -21.19
N GLY A 85 -3.60 3.44 -21.63
CA GLY A 85 -2.61 2.82 -20.74
C GLY A 85 -2.13 3.75 -19.62
N ILE A 86 -1.90 5.02 -19.93
CA ILE A 86 -1.55 6.05 -18.92
C ILE A 86 -2.67 6.23 -17.91
N ALA A 87 -3.93 6.29 -18.35
CA ALA A 87 -5.08 6.40 -17.45
C ALA A 87 -5.21 5.19 -16.52
N MET A 88 -5.01 3.97 -17.06
CA MET A 88 -4.95 2.74 -16.27
C MET A 88 -3.81 2.79 -15.23
N PHE A 89 -2.63 3.25 -15.62
CA PHE A 89 -1.49 3.39 -14.70
C PHE A 89 -1.73 4.47 -13.64
N ALA A 90 -2.38 5.58 -14.01
CA ALA A 90 -2.75 6.64 -13.08
C ALA A 90 -3.67 6.14 -11.97
N LEU A 91 -4.60 5.22 -12.25
CA LEU A 91 -5.41 4.56 -11.23
C LEU A 91 -4.56 3.75 -10.24
N SER A 92 -3.54 3.04 -10.74
CA SER A 92 -2.59 2.32 -9.89
C SER A 92 -1.75 3.27 -9.03
N THR A 93 -1.29 4.40 -9.60
CA THR A 93 -0.57 5.44 -8.86
C THR A 93 -1.46 6.03 -7.76
N LEU A 94 -2.70 6.40 -8.10
CA LEU A 94 -3.67 6.92 -7.13
C LEU A 94 -3.91 5.94 -5.97
N PHE A 95 -4.02 4.64 -6.27
CA PHE A 95 -4.15 3.60 -5.25
C PHE A 95 -2.96 3.55 -4.29
N SER A 96 -1.73 3.70 -4.79
CA SER A 96 -0.53 3.80 -3.94
C SER A 96 -0.65 4.98 -2.96
N PHE A 97 -1.08 6.16 -3.44
CA PHE A 97 -1.27 7.34 -2.58
C PHE A 97 -2.38 7.17 -1.54
N ILE A 98 -3.50 6.55 -1.91
CA ILE A 98 -4.61 6.25 -0.97
C ILE A 98 -4.19 5.23 0.09
N THR A 99 -3.26 4.34 -0.24
CA THR A 99 -2.75 3.33 0.71
C THR A 99 -1.84 3.95 1.77
N LEU A 100 -1.09 5.03 1.46
CA LEU A 100 -0.21 5.72 2.41
C LEU A 100 -0.88 6.15 3.73
N PRO A 101 -2.01 6.89 3.73
CA PRO A 101 -2.67 7.29 4.98
C PRO A 101 -3.29 6.11 5.73
N VAL A 102 -3.59 4.99 5.06
CA VAL A 102 -4.09 3.76 5.69
C VAL A 102 -2.97 3.11 6.49
N GLU A 103 -1.82 2.86 5.85
CA GLU A 103 -0.68 2.21 6.51
C GLU A 103 -0.11 3.09 7.63
N LYS A 104 0.01 4.42 7.40
CA LYS A 104 0.50 5.35 8.42
C LYS A 104 -0.40 5.40 9.67
N ASP A 105 -1.72 5.42 9.50
CA ASP A 105 -2.64 5.43 10.64
C ASP A 105 -2.62 4.10 11.41
N ALA A 106 -2.54 2.96 10.71
CA ALA A 106 -2.41 1.64 11.33
C ALA A 106 -1.10 1.55 12.16
N THR A 107 0.03 1.97 11.59
CA THR A 107 1.30 2.05 12.30
C THR A 107 1.21 2.97 13.52
N ASN A 108 0.62 4.17 13.40
CA ASN A 108 0.48 5.09 14.54
C ASN A 108 -0.41 4.52 15.66
N ARG A 109 -1.40 3.68 15.34
CA ARG A 109 -2.19 2.96 16.35
C ARG A 109 -1.37 1.86 17.02
N ALA A 110 -0.63 1.09 16.24
CA ALA A 110 0.25 0.04 16.75
C ALA A 110 1.29 0.59 17.73
N LEU A 111 1.96 1.69 17.37
CA LEU A 111 2.97 2.34 18.22
C LEU A 111 2.38 2.86 19.53
N ARG A 112 1.20 3.49 19.48
CA ARG A 112 0.49 3.94 20.68
C ARG A 112 0.14 2.77 21.60
N TRP A 113 -0.35 1.68 21.02
CA TRP A 113 -0.70 0.49 21.79
C TRP A 113 0.55 -0.13 22.44
N LEU A 114 1.63 -0.36 21.69
CA LEU A 114 2.89 -0.91 22.20
C LEU A 114 3.46 -0.10 23.37
N SER A 115 3.42 1.24 23.25
CA SER A 115 3.85 2.15 24.30
C SER A 115 2.95 2.04 25.54
N SER A 116 1.63 2.04 25.36
CA SER A 116 0.68 1.97 26.48
C SER A 116 0.64 0.62 27.19
N ALA A 117 0.94 -0.47 26.49
CA ALA A 117 0.92 -1.83 27.01
C ALA A 117 2.20 -2.21 27.77
N GLY A 118 3.20 -1.32 27.82
CA GLY A 118 4.49 -1.59 28.47
C GLY A 118 5.32 -2.67 27.78
N ILE A 119 5.02 -3.02 26.53
CA ILE A 119 5.75 -4.05 25.76
C ILE A 119 7.13 -3.54 25.33
N THR A 120 7.30 -2.22 25.23
CA THR A 120 8.56 -1.59 24.90
C THR A 120 9.17 -0.92 26.13
N ASP A 121 10.42 -1.26 26.45
CA ASP A 121 11.27 -0.50 27.38
C ASP A 121 12.06 0.57 26.60
N SER A 122 12.60 1.58 27.31
CA SER A 122 13.41 2.68 26.77
C SER A 122 14.55 2.24 25.82
N SER A 123 15.08 1.03 26.01
CA SER A 123 16.12 0.41 25.17
C SER A 123 15.61 -0.22 23.87
N ASN A 124 14.40 -0.79 23.86
CA ASN A 124 13.83 -1.52 22.71
C ASN A 124 12.71 -0.77 21.97
N HIS A 125 12.19 0.31 22.56
CA HIS A 125 11.12 1.13 21.99
C HIS A 125 11.51 1.69 20.62
N ASN A 126 12.71 2.27 20.51
CA ASN A 126 13.16 2.88 19.27
C ASN A 126 13.32 1.86 18.13
N GLN A 127 13.84 0.67 18.41
CA GLN A 127 14.03 -0.37 17.38
C GLN A 127 12.69 -0.87 16.82
N ALA A 128 11.68 -1.05 17.67
CA ALA A 128 10.34 -1.45 17.24
C ALA A 128 9.60 -0.34 16.48
N VAL A 129 9.75 0.90 16.94
CA VAL A 129 9.22 2.09 16.25
C VAL A 129 9.84 2.23 14.87
N ASP A 130 11.16 2.05 14.77
CA ASP A 130 11.88 2.18 13.52
C ASP A 130 11.51 1.07 12.55
N ALA A 131 11.42 -0.19 13.00
CA ALA A 131 11.01 -1.30 12.13
C ALA A 131 9.64 -1.07 11.47
N LEU A 132 8.65 -0.60 12.25
CA LEU A 132 7.33 -0.27 11.71
C LEU A 132 7.35 0.95 10.78
N ARG A 133 8.16 1.98 11.09
CA ARG A 133 8.33 3.15 10.21
C ARG A 133 9.00 2.79 8.89
N TRP A 134 10.03 1.93 8.92
CA TRP A 134 10.72 1.44 7.73
C TRP A 134 9.80 0.62 6.83
N ALA A 135 8.91 -0.20 7.40
CA ALA A 135 7.86 -0.87 6.65
C ALA A 135 6.96 0.16 5.93
N GLY A 136 6.54 1.23 6.62
CA GLY A 136 5.78 2.33 6.04
C GLY A 136 6.50 3.06 4.88
N TYR A 137 7.83 3.24 4.97
CA TYR A 137 8.62 3.88 3.90
C TYR A 137 8.62 3.11 2.59
N THR A 138 8.46 1.78 2.61
CA THR A 138 8.37 0.99 1.37
C THR A 138 7.17 1.41 0.51
N TYR A 139 6.04 1.75 1.15
CA TYR A 139 4.88 2.29 0.45
C TYR A 139 5.12 3.69 -0.10
N VAL A 140 5.84 4.54 0.64
CA VAL A 140 6.22 5.89 0.18
C VAL A 140 7.08 5.80 -1.07
N VAL A 141 8.10 4.94 -1.06
CA VAL A 141 8.98 4.71 -2.22
C VAL A 141 8.16 4.20 -3.41
N ALA A 142 7.24 3.25 -3.19
CA ALA A 142 6.35 2.76 -4.25
C ALA A 142 5.46 3.87 -4.84
N ALA A 143 4.87 4.72 -3.98
CA ALA A 143 4.03 5.84 -4.41
C ALA A 143 4.83 6.86 -5.23
N VAL A 144 5.99 7.29 -4.75
CA VAL A 144 6.87 8.23 -5.46
C VAL A 144 7.38 7.65 -6.77
N GLY A 145 7.82 6.39 -6.77
CA GLY A 145 8.25 5.69 -7.98
C GLY A 145 7.13 5.58 -9.01
N SER A 146 5.90 5.25 -8.58
CA SER A 146 4.74 5.21 -9.47
C SER A 146 4.36 6.58 -10.02
N LEU A 147 4.56 7.67 -9.26
CA LEU A 147 4.33 9.02 -9.74
C LEU A 147 5.37 9.43 -10.78
N ALA A 148 6.66 9.16 -10.52
CA ALA A 148 7.74 9.46 -11.45
C ALA A 148 7.54 8.73 -12.79
N THR A 149 7.19 7.45 -12.75
CA THR A 149 6.89 6.66 -13.95
C THR A 149 5.65 7.18 -14.69
N LEU A 150 4.61 7.60 -13.97
CA LEU A 150 3.42 8.18 -14.59
C LEU A 150 3.76 9.47 -15.34
N LEU A 151 4.51 10.36 -14.72
CA LEU A 151 4.98 11.61 -15.35
C LEU A 151 5.85 11.31 -16.57
N TYR A 152 6.73 10.31 -16.49
CA TYR A 152 7.54 9.87 -17.62
C TYR A 152 6.70 9.42 -18.81
N TYR A 153 5.66 8.61 -18.60
CA TYR A 153 4.76 8.20 -19.69
C TYR A 153 3.97 9.37 -20.27
N ILE A 154 3.52 10.31 -19.43
CA ILE A 154 2.86 11.54 -19.90
C ILE A 154 3.82 12.36 -20.77
N MET A 155 5.08 12.54 -20.35
CA MET A 155 6.09 13.24 -21.14
C MET A 155 6.32 12.57 -22.50
N ILE A 156 6.42 11.25 -22.56
CA ILE A 156 6.54 10.51 -23.84
C ILE A 156 5.33 10.78 -24.73
N ALA A 157 4.11 10.73 -24.18
CA ALA A 157 2.88 10.91 -24.94
C ALA A 157 2.70 12.36 -25.43
N MET A 158 3.22 13.35 -24.70
CA MET A 158 3.20 14.77 -25.08
C MET A 158 4.27 15.13 -26.11
N ASN A 159 5.49 14.60 -25.97
CA ASN A 159 6.64 14.95 -26.83
C ASN A 159 6.59 14.28 -28.22
N ARG A 160 5.58 13.45 -28.49
CA ARG A 160 5.35 12.76 -29.77
C ARG A 160 4.12 13.28 -30.52
N ARG A 161 3.55 14.40 -30.08
CA ARG A 161 2.63 15.24 -30.85
C ARG A 161 3.43 16.28 -31.62
#